data_AF-A0AAV0RMB6-F1
#
_entry.id   AF-A0AAV0RMB6-F1
#
_cell.length_a   1.000
_cell.length_b   1.000
_cell.length_c   1.000
_cell.angle_alpha   90.00
_cell.angle_beta   90.00
_cell.angle_gamma   90.00
#
_symmetry.space_group_name_H-M   'P 1'
#
loop_
_entity.id
_entity.type
_entity.pdbx_description
1 polymer ?
#
loop_
_entity_poly.entity_id
_entity_poly.type
_entity_poly.pdbx_seq_one_letter_code
_entity_poly.pdbx_strand_id
1 'polypeptide(L)'
;MLQEQRNQQLSLLLKTIESRAAALLRQKDEEIARAAKRTTELETFLRRLEMENQAWQRAAKEKEAIAVSLSHTLAQVREDPSLMMTNNNINADDAESCCCEKEGEKAPATTRTSGGNGNGVVFCKSCETRGACVLFLPCRHLCSCSGCDAFLDRCPLCQAPKKATIEALMG
;
A
#
# COMPACT_ATOMS: atom_id res chain seq x y z
N MET A 1 68.70 -22.32 -52.59
CA MET A 1 67.98 -21.03 -52.78
C MET A 1 66.46 -21.19 -52.77
N LEU A 2 65.82 -21.93 -53.68
CA LEU A 2 64.34 -22.04 -53.73
C LEU A 2 63.69 -22.57 -52.43
N GLN A 3 64.30 -23.59 -51.80
CA GLN A 3 63.84 -24.14 -50.51
C GLN A 3 63.86 -23.09 -49.38
N GLU A 4 64.91 -22.27 -49.34
CA GLU A 4 65.11 -21.19 -48.36
C GLU A 4 64.01 -20.14 -48.49
N GLN A 5 63.73 -19.69 -49.72
CA GLN A 5 62.70 -18.70 -50.01
C GLN A 5 61.30 -19.23 -49.66
N ARG A 6 61.02 -20.51 -49.96
CA ARG A 6 59.76 -21.16 -49.58
C ARG A 6 59.60 -21.22 -48.06
N ASN A 7 60.65 -21.60 -47.33
CA ASN A 7 60.63 -21.65 -45.86
C ASN A 7 60.42 -20.25 -45.26
N GLN A 8 61.03 -19.21 -45.83
CA GLN A 8 60.80 -17.82 -45.42
C GLN A 8 59.34 -17.39 -45.65
N GLN A 9 58.76 -17.71 -46.80
CA GLN A 9 57.36 -17.39 -47.09
C GLN A 9 56.38 -18.10 -46.13
N LEU A 10 56.62 -19.38 -45.82
CA LEU A 10 55.81 -20.13 -44.85
C LEU A 10 55.94 -19.55 -43.44
N SER A 11 57.15 -19.16 -43.03
CA SER A 11 57.38 -18.52 -41.73
C SER A 11 56.62 -17.18 -41.60
N LEU A 12 56.62 -16.36 -42.65
CA LEU A 12 55.88 -15.09 -42.67
C LEU A 12 54.37 -15.31 -42.58
N LEU A 13 53.85 -16.29 -43.33
CA LEU A 13 52.44 -16.64 -43.29
C LEU A 13 52.02 -17.13 -41.90
N LEU A 14 52.82 -18.03 -41.31
CA LEU A 14 52.57 -18.55 -39.96
C LEU A 14 52.57 -17.44 -38.92
N LYS A 15 53.58 -16.56 -38.92
CA LYS A 15 53.62 -15.39 -38.00
C LYS A 15 52.40 -14.49 -38.16
N THR A 16 51.94 -14.30 -39.40
CA THR A 16 50.73 -13.50 -39.68
C THR A 16 49.48 -14.19 -39.10
N ILE A 17 49.33 -15.50 -39.30
CA ILE A 17 48.21 -16.26 -38.75
C ILE A 17 48.26 -16.27 -37.22
N GLU A 18 49.42 -16.53 -36.62
CA GLU A 18 49.64 -16.53 -35.18
C GLU A 18 49.28 -15.18 -34.56
N SER A 19 49.75 -14.07 -35.13
CA SER A 19 49.44 -12.73 -34.62
C SER A 19 47.94 -12.42 -34.68
N ARG A 20 47.25 -12.82 -35.76
CA ARG A 20 45.80 -12.65 -35.90
C ARG A 20 45.02 -13.53 -34.93
N ALA A 21 45.44 -14.79 -34.76
CA ALA A 21 44.84 -15.71 -33.81
C ALA A 21 44.99 -15.20 -32.37
N ALA A 22 46.19 -14.74 -32.01
CA ALA A 22 46.47 -14.15 -30.70
C ALA A 22 45.61 -12.90 -30.43
N ALA A 23 45.46 -12.01 -31.42
CA ALA A 23 44.62 -10.83 -31.29
C ALA A 23 43.14 -11.19 -31.06
N LEU A 24 42.61 -12.17 -31.81
CA LEU A 24 41.24 -12.64 -31.65
C LEU A 24 41.00 -13.31 -30.30
N LEU A 25 41.94 -14.14 -29.83
CA LEU A 25 41.85 -14.77 -28.51
C LEU A 25 41.81 -13.71 -27.40
N ARG A 26 42.69 -12.72 -27.46
CA ARG A 26 42.70 -11.60 -26.50
C ARG A 26 41.38 -10.83 -26.50
N GLN A 27 40.83 -10.54 -27.68
CA GLN A 27 39.53 -9.88 -27.78
C GLN A 27 38.43 -10.72 -27.11
N LYS A 28 38.42 -12.04 -27.33
CA LYS A 28 37.44 -12.94 -26.73
C LYS A 28 37.62 -13.06 -25.21
N ASP A 29 38.85 -13.12 -24.72
CA ASP A 29 39.15 -13.10 -23.29
C ASP A 29 38.64 -11.82 -22.62
N GLU A 30 38.78 -10.67 -23.28
CA GLU A 30 38.24 -9.40 -22.80
C GLU A 30 36.70 -9.37 -22.81
N GLU A 31 36.06 -9.96 -23.83
CA GLU A 31 34.59 -10.13 -23.88
C GLU A 31 34.10 -11.01 -22.72
N ILE A 32 34.79 -12.13 -22.47
CA ILE A 32 34.51 -13.04 -21.35
C ILE A 32 34.70 -12.33 -20.02
N ALA A 33 35.79 -11.58 -19.84
CA ALA A 33 36.06 -10.83 -18.62
C ALA A 33 35.00 -9.76 -18.35
N ARG A 34 34.54 -9.04 -19.39
CA ARG A 34 33.43 -8.08 -19.27
C ARG A 34 32.13 -8.76 -18.88
N ALA A 35 31.80 -9.90 -19.49
CA ALA A 35 30.61 -10.67 -19.15
C ALA A 35 30.67 -11.19 -17.71
N ALA A 36 31.79 -11.78 -17.30
CA ALA A 36 31.99 -12.29 -15.94
C ALA A 36 31.86 -11.18 -14.89
N LYS A 37 32.47 -10.01 -15.14
CA LYS A 37 32.31 -8.84 -14.28
C LYS A 37 30.83 -8.47 -14.14
N ARG A 38 30.10 -8.38 -15.26
CA ARG A 38 28.69 -8.01 -15.24
C ARG A 38 27.83 -9.04 -14.49
N THR A 39 28.11 -10.32 -14.64
CA THR A 39 27.45 -11.38 -13.88
C THR A 39 27.64 -11.18 -12.38
N THR A 40 28.86 -10.96 -11.92
CA THR A 40 29.13 -10.73 -10.48
C THR A 40 28.46 -9.46 -9.93
N GLU A 41 28.41 -8.37 -10.71
CA GLU A 41 27.68 -7.16 -10.33
C GLU A 41 26.17 -7.41 -10.19
N LEU A 42 25.59 -8.20 -11.10
CA LEU A 42 24.16 -8.53 -11.05
C LEU A 42 23.85 -9.48 -9.90
N GLU A 43 24.69 -10.49 -9.64
CA GLU A 43 24.52 -11.41 -8.51
C GLU A 43 24.61 -10.68 -7.16
N THR A 44 25.55 -9.75 -7.01
CA THR A 44 25.66 -8.94 -5.79
C THR A 44 24.46 -8.03 -5.58
N PHE A 45 23.95 -7.41 -6.66
CA PHE A 45 22.73 -6.62 -6.62
C PHE A 45 21.51 -7.46 -6.24
N LEU A 46 21.35 -8.63 -6.85
CA LEU A 46 20.26 -9.57 -6.59
C LEU A 46 20.27 -10.03 -5.13
N ARG A 47 21.43 -10.45 -4.60
CA ARG A 47 21.58 -10.83 -3.19
C ARG A 47 21.17 -9.70 -2.24
N ARG A 48 21.53 -8.44 -2.57
CA ARG A 48 21.12 -7.29 -1.76
C ARG A 48 19.60 -7.11 -1.73
N LEU A 49 18.95 -7.16 -2.90
CA LEU A 49 17.50 -7.05 -2.99
C LEU A 49 16.79 -8.20 -2.28
N GLU A 50 17.31 -9.42 -2.36
CA GLU A 50 16.77 -10.57 -1.63
C GLU A 50 16.83 -10.37 -0.12
N MET A 51 17.97 -9.89 0.41
CA MET A 51 18.11 -9.57 1.82
C MET A 51 17.15 -8.46 2.28
N GLU A 52 17.01 -7.39 1.49
CA GLU A 52 16.06 -6.32 1.75
C GLU A 52 14.62 -6.84 1.76
N ASN A 53 14.24 -7.64 0.75
CA ASN A 53 12.91 -8.23 0.66
C ASN A 53 12.61 -9.11 1.88
N GLN A 54 13.53 -10.00 2.26
CA GLN A 54 13.40 -10.84 3.45
C GLN A 54 13.28 -10.01 4.74
N ALA A 55 14.03 -8.91 4.86
CA ALA A 55 13.92 -8.01 6.00
C ALA A 55 12.53 -7.35 6.08
N TRP A 56 12.01 -6.86 4.96
CA TRP A 56 10.66 -6.29 4.87
C TRP A 56 9.58 -7.32 5.17
N GLN A 57 9.72 -8.55 4.66
CA GLN A 57 8.79 -9.65 4.95
C GLN A 57 8.77 -10.00 6.45
N ARG A 58 9.94 -10.09 7.09
CA ARG A 58 10.04 -10.33 8.54
C ARG A 58 9.36 -9.21 9.33
N ALA A 59 9.66 -7.96 9.01
CA ALA A 59 9.05 -6.80 9.66
C ALA A 59 7.52 -6.75 9.46
N ALA A 60 7.02 -7.14 8.27
CA ALA A 60 5.59 -7.22 8.01
C ALA A 60 4.92 -8.30 8.85
N LYS A 61 5.51 -9.51 8.91
CA LYS A 61 4.99 -10.63 9.72
C LYS A 61 4.97 -10.32 11.22
N GLU A 62 6.01 -9.67 11.73
CA GLU A 62 6.06 -9.24 13.13
C GLU A 62 4.93 -8.24 13.45
N LYS A 63 4.75 -7.24 12.59
CA LYS A 63 3.67 -6.26 12.73
C LYS A 63 2.29 -6.91 12.63
N GLU A 64 2.13 -7.87 11.73
CA GLU A 64 0.90 -8.65 11.59
C GLU A 64 0.60 -9.46 12.86
N ALA A 65 1.60 -10.16 13.41
CA ALA A 65 1.45 -10.91 14.66
C ALA A 65 1.05 -10.01 15.83
N ILE A 66 1.66 -8.82 15.94
CA ILE A 66 1.29 -7.82 16.96
C ILE A 66 -0.17 -7.35 16.75
N ALA A 67 -0.55 -7.04 15.52
CA ALA A 67 -1.92 -6.60 15.22
C ALA A 67 -2.97 -7.67 15.53
N VAL A 68 -2.68 -8.94 15.21
CA VAL A 68 -3.53 -10.09 15.55
C VAL A 68 -3.64 -10.27 17.06
N SER A 69 -2.52 -10.23 17.79
CA SER A 69 -2.51 -10.35 19.25
C SER A 69 -3.33 -9.23 19.90
N LEU A 70 -3.13 -7.98 19.48
CA LEU A 70 -3.90 -6.84 20.00
C LEU A 70 -5.39 -6.98 19.68
N SER A 71 -5.73 -7.41 18.46
CA SER A 71 -7.12 -7.63 18.05
C SER A 71 -7.78 -8.71 18.90
N HIS A 72 -7.07 -9.81 19.18
CA HIS A 72 -7.53 -10.86 20.07
C HIS A 72 -7.76 -10.34 21.50
N THR A 73 -6.81 -9.62 22.08
CA THR A 73 -6.96 -9.02 23.43
C THR A 73 -8.15 -8.07 23.49
N LEU A 74 -8.37 -7.25 22.46
CA LEU A 74 -9.52 -6.36 22.39
C LEU A 74 -10.85 -7.12 22.30
N ALA A 75 -10.91 -8.23 21.56
CA ALA A 75 -12.09 -9.09 21.51
C ALA A 75 -12.36 -9.71 22.89
N GLN A 76 -11.33 -10.23 23.56
CA GLN A 76 -11.45 -10.83 24.89
C GLN A 76 -11.97 -9.83 25.94
N VAL A 77 -11.45 -8.59 25.98
CA VAL A 77 -11.93 -7.55 26.92
C VAL A 77 -13.37 -7.12 26.62
N ARG A 78 -13.80 -7.15 25.35
CA ARG A 78 -15.20 -6.87 24.99
C ARG A 78 -16.16 -7.97 25.41
N GLU A 79 -15.69 -9.21 25.44
CA GLU A 79 -16.50 -10.38 25.76
C GLU A 79 -16.48 -10.74 27.25
N ASP A 80 -15.59 -10.14 28.07
CA ASP A 80 -15.38 -10.50 29.49
C ASP A 80 -16.55 -10.07 30.42
N PRO A 81 -17.27 -11.05 31.02
CA PRO A 81 -18.18 -10.99 32.16
C PRO A 81 -18.11 -9.81 33.12
N SER A 82 -16.88 -9.60 33.56
CA SER A 82 -16.56 -9.09 34.88
C SER A 82 -16.47 -7.57 34.93
N LEU A 83 -16.17 -6.93 33.79
CA LEU A 83 -16.09 -5.47 33.67
C LEU A 83 -17.46 -4.79 33.49
N MET A 84 -18.53 -5.57 33.30
CA MET A 84 -19.91 -5.07 33.19
C MET A 84 -20.73 -5.20 34.49
N MET A 85 -20.13 -5.72 35.58
CA MET A 85 -20.84 -6.01 36.84
C MET A 85 -20.32 -5.24 38.07
N THR A 86 -19.43 -4.27 37.90
CA THR A 86 -18.95 -3.41 39.01
C THR A 86 -19.30 -1.95 38.76
N ASN A 87 -20.55 -1.58 39.04
CA ASN A 87 -20.91 -0.27 39.58
C ASN A 87 -22.37 -0.25 40.02
N ASN A 88 -22.62 -0.68 41.25
CA ASN A 88 -23.86 -0.38 41.95
C ASN A 88 -23.61 -0.23 43.46
N ASN A 89 -22.66 0.65 43.84
CA ASN A 89 -22.71 1.35 45.12
C ASN A 89 -21.69 2.50 45.19
N ILE A 90 -21.99 3.66 44.59
CA ILE A 90 -21.40 4.94 45.03
C ILE A 90 -22.56 5.91 45.21
N ASN A 91 -22.77 6.26 46.48
CA ASN A 91 -23.65 7.33 46.91
C ASN A 91 -23.10 8.70 46.47
N ALA A 92 -24.07 9.59 46.23
CA ALA A 92 -24.02 11.05 46.28
C ALA A 92 -23.39 11.81 45.10
N ASP A 93 -24.26 12.66 44.54
CA ASP A 93 -24.04 13.83 43.69
C ASP A 93 -23.38 13.62 42.31
N ASP A 94 -24.21 13.70 41.28
CA ASP A 94 -24.22 14.82 40.31
C ASP A 94 -24.77 14.38 38.94
N ALA A 95 -25.69 15.19 38.41
CA ALA A 95 -26.25 15.22 37.05
C ALA A 95 -26.84 13.91 36.45
N GLU A 96 -28.17 13.79 36.58
CA GLU A 96 -29.03 12.82 35.90
C GLU A 96 -28.84 12.78 34.37
N SER A 97 -28.22 11.71 33.86
CA SER A 97 -28.30 11.33 32.45
C SER A 97 -29.57 10.52 32.22
N CYS A 98 -30.67 11.18 31.86
CA CYS A 98 -31.94 10.53 31.51
C CYS A 98 -31.81 9.64 30.27
N CYS A 99 -31.95 8.33 30.47
CA CYS A 99 -32.50 7.42 29.47
C CYS A 99 -33.99 7.76 29.30
N CYS A 100 -34.28 8.66 28.38
CA CYS A 100 -35.66 9.03 28.04
C CYS A 100 -36.11 8.21 26.82
N GLU A 101 -36.75 7.07 27.05
CA GLU A 101 -37.79 6.56 26.13
C GLU A 101 -39.00 7.49 26.27
N LYS A 102 -39.41 8.14 25.18
CA LYS A 102 -40.73 8.79 25.08
C LYS A 102 -41.31 8.55 23.69
N GLU A 103 -42.33 7.71 23.64
CA GLU A 103 -43.37 7.74 22.62
C GLU A 103 -44.22 9.01 22.80
N GLY A 104 -44.62 9.65 21.70
CA GLY A 104 -45.48 10.85 21.74
C GLY A 104 -45.36 11.81 20.55
N GLU A 105 -45.66 11.32 19.36
CA GLU A 105 -46.32 11.98 18.22
C GLU A 105 -46.15 13.51 17.97
N LYS A 106 -45.34 13.85 16.96
CA LYS A 106 -45.74 14.66 15.77
C LYS A 106 -44.71 14.44 14.64
N ALA A 107 -45.24 14.16 13.44
CA ALA A 107 -44.62 13.62 12.21
C ALA A 107 -43.48 14.44 11.54
N PRO A 108 -42.82 13.95 10.46
CA PRO A 108 -42.33 12.59 10.20
C PRO A 108 -40.82 12.53 9.77
N ALA A 109 -40.23 11.33 9.96
CA ALA A 109 -39.29 10.59 9.06
C ALA A 109 -38.04 11.32 8.48
N THR A 110 -36.81 10.81 8.42
CA THR A 110 -36.10 9.51 8.57
C THR A 110 -34.62 9.90 8.25
N THR A 111 -33.52 9.27 8.64
CA THR A 111 -33.21 7.84 8.65
C THR A 111 -31.92 7.64 9.45
N ARG A 112 -31.98 6.73 10.41
CA ARG A 112 -30.83 5.94 10.88
C ARG A 112 -30.39 5.06 9.70
N THR A 113 -29.10 4.86 9.47
CA THR A 113 -28.65 3.71 8.67
C THR A 113 -27.47 3.03 9.35
N SER A 114 -27.84 2.05 10.18
CA SER A 114 -27.09 0.80 10.29
C SER A 114 -27.07 0.08 8.94
N GLY A 115 -26.06 -0.75 8.72
CA GLY A 115 -25.82 -1.45 7.45
C GLY A 115 -26.95 -2.37 6.99
N GLY A 116 -26.90 -2.69 5.69
CA GLY A 116 -27.70 -3.74 5.05
C GLY A 116 -28.51 -3.25 3.84
N ASN A 117 -27.96 -3.46 2.64
CA ASN A 117 -28.63 -3.65 1.34
C ASN A 117 -29.94 -2.88 1.01
N GLY A 118 -29.86 -1.92 0.09
CA GLY A 118 -31.01 -1.40 -0.68
C GLY A 118 -30.98 0.12 -0.87
N ASN A 119 -30.62 0.58 -2.09
CA ASN A 119 -30.69 1.94 -2.66
C ASN A 119 -31.16 3.11 -1.78
N GLY A 120 -30.48 3.38 -0.67
CA GLY A 120 -30.61 4.61 0.08
C GLY A 120 -29.71 5.67 -0.54
N VAL A 121 -30.30 6.65 -1.23
CA VAL A 121 -29.54 7.80 -1.77
C VAL A 121 -28.88 8.53 -0.59
N VAL A 122 -27.54 8.51 -0.55
CA VAL A 122 -26.77 9.28 0.43
C VAL A 122 -26.80 10.74 -0.01
N PHE A 123 -27.19 11.66 0.87
CA PHE A 123 -27.20 13.10 0.58
C PHE A 123 -25.90 13.79 1.04
N CYS A 124 -25.54 14.87 0.34
CA CYS A 124 -24.41 15.72 0.67
C CYS A 124 -24.60 16.34 2.06
N LYS A 125 -23.60 16.17 2.93
CA LYS A 125 -23.61 16.70 4.31
C LYS A 125 -23.40 18.20 4.42
N SER A 126 -23.03 18.87 3.34
CA SER A 126 -22.78 20.32 3.33
C SER A 126 -23.99 21.13 2.87
N CYS A 127 -24.75 20.62 1.90
CA CYS A 127 -25.91 21.34 1.36
C CYS A 127 -27.23 20.59 1.51
N GLU A 128 -27.21 19.30 1.84
CA GLU A 128 -28.37 18.41 2.07
C GLU A 128 -29.39 18.32 0.92
N THR A 129 -29.14 19.01 -0.20
CA THR A 129 -30.02 19.08 -1.36
C THR A 129 -29.67 18.10 -2.48
N ARG A 130 -28.39 17.75 -2.62
CA ARG A 130 -27.88 16.89 -3.70
C ARG A 130 -27.36 15.58 -3.13
N GLY A 131 -27.38 14.51 -3.94
CA GLY A 131 -26.73 13.26 -3.61
C GLY A 131 -25.23 13.46 -3.33
N ALA A 132 -24.69 12.75 -2.35
CA ALA A 132 -23.27 12.67 -2.11
C ALA A 132 -22.63 11.80 -3.20
N CYS A 133 -21.82 12.41 -4.05
CA CYS A 133 -21.09 11.73 -5.13
C CYS A 133 -19.57 11.87 -5.00
N VAL A 134 -19.06 12.54 -3.95
CA VAL A 134 -17.63 12.79 -3.77
C VAL A 134 -17.08 12.09 -2.52
N LEU A 135 -16.05 11.28 -2.73
CA LEU A 135 -15.30 10.55 -1.72
C LEU A 135 -13.99 11.29 -1.38
N PHE A 136 -13.73 11.50 -0.08
CA PHE A 136 -12.55 12.22 0.42
C PHE A 136 -11.39 11.29 0.76
N LEU A 137 -10.16 11.60 0.33
CA LEU A 137 -8.95 10.89 0.73
C LEU A 137 -8.12 11.70 1.74
N PRO A 138 -7.57 11.04 2.79
CA PRO A 138 -7.42 9.58 2.94
C PRO A 138 -8.58 8.85 3.64
N CYS A 139 -9.58 9.55 4.18
CA CYS A 139 -10.59 8.96 5.07
C CYS A 139 -11.68 8.10 4.39
N ARG A 140 -11.77 8.12 3.05
CA ARG A 140 -12.71 7.34 2.21
C ARG A 140 -14.20 7.57 2.46
N HIS A 141 -14.56 8.71 3.04
CA HIS A 141 -15.95 9.08 3.29
C HIS A 141 -16.59 9.68 2.03
N LEU A 142 -17.69 9.08 1.58
CA LEU A 142 -18.59 9.61 0.55
C LEU A 142 -19.65 10.50 1.22
N CYS A 143 -19.46 11.82 1.18
CA CYS A 143 -20.30 12.73 1.98
C CYS A 143 -20.57 14.10 1.37
N SER A 144 -20.00 14.43 0.20
CA SER A 144 -20.29 15.71 -0.48
C SER A 144 -20.76 15.51 -1.91
N CYS A 145 -21.48 16.49 -2.45
CA CYS A 145 -21.75 16.59 -3.89
C CYS A 145 -20.61 17.34 -4.60
N SER A 146 -20.50 17.22 -5.92
CA SER A 146 -19.46 17.88 -6.74
C SER A 146 -19.42 19.40 -6.56
N GLY A 147 -20.58 20.05 -6.43
CA GLY A 147 -20.65 21.50 -6.20
C GLY A 147 -20.18 21.95 -4.82
N CYS A 148 -20.28 21.11 -3.79
CA CYS A 148 -19.79 21.43 -2.45
C CYS A 148 -18.31 21.07 -2.27
N ASP A 149 -17.80 20.09 -3.02
CA ASP A 149 -16.42 19.64 -2.88
C ASP A 149 -15.39 20.76 -3.09
N ALA A 150 -15.63 21.68 -4.03
CA ALA A 150 -14.72 22.78 -4.34
C ALA A 150 -14.45 23.72 -3.14
N PHE A 151 -15.33 23.74 -2.14
CA PHE A 151 -15.25 24.64 -0.98
C PHE A 151 -14.83 23.94 0.32
N LEU A 152 -14.48 22.65 0.24
CA LEU A 152 -14.15 21.84 1.41
C LEU A 152 -12.68 21.47 1.39
N ASP A 153 -11.93 21.89 2.42
CA ASP A 153 -10.55 21.46 2.66
C ASP A 153 -10.44 20.28 3.62
N ARG A 154 -11.57 19.86 4.20
CA ARG A 154 -11.66 18.76 5.16
C ARG A 154 -12.92 17.94 4.93
N CYS A 155 -12.87 16.67 5.31
CA CYS A 155 -14.03 15.79 5.26
C CYS A 155 -15.11 16.24 6.27
N PRO A 156 -16.36 16.49 5.84
CA PRO A 156 -17.46 16.86 6.74
C PRO A 156 -17.80 15.81 7.82
N LEU A 157 -17.47 14.53 7.62
CA LEU A 157 -17.78 13.46 8.57
C LEU A 157 -16.73 13.27 9.67
N CYS A 158 -15.44 13.35 9.32
CA CYS A 158 -14.35 12.99 10.24
C CYS A 158 -13.28 14.07 10.39
N GLN A 159 -13.46 15.21 9.71
CA GLN A 159 -12.56 16.37 9.74
C GLN A 159 -11.12 16.11 9.25
N ALA A 160 -10.85 14.94 8.66
CA ALA A 160 -9.57 14.65 8.03
C ALA A 160 -9.28 15.64 6.88
N PRO A 161 -8.02 16.08 6.71
CA PRO A 161 -7.65 17.01 5.64
C PRO A 161 -7.86 16.37 4.26
N LYS A 162 -8.47 17.13 3.35
CA LYS A 162 -8.67 16.74 1.95
C LYS A 162 -7.34 16.78 1.23
N LYS A 163 -6.82 15.61 0.84
CA LYS A 163 -5.62 15.49 -0.01
C LYS A 163 -5.97 15.26 -1.48
N ALA A 164 -7.07 14.55 -1.72
CA ALA A 164 -7.61 14.26 -3.03
C ALA A 164 -9.08 13.85 -2.89
N THR A 165 -9.83 13.90 -3.99
CA THR A 165 -11.22 13.44 -4.06
C THR A 165 -11.46 12.55 -5.27
N ILE A 166 -12.45 11.67 -5.17
CA ILE A 166 -12.89 10.78 -6.26
C ILE A 166 -14.40 10.94 -6.41
N GLU A 167 -14.86 11.17 -7.63
CA GLU A 167 -16.30 11.16 -7.96
C GLU A 167 -16.79 9.73 -8.17
N ALA A 168 -17.85 9.36 -7.45
CA ALA A 168 -18.54 8.09 -7.59
C ALA A 168 -19.59 8.19 -8.70
N LEU A 169 -19.50 7.31 -9.69
CA LEU A 169 -20.59 7.08 -10.64
C LEU A 169 -21.68 6.26 -9.94
N MET A 170 -22.74 6.93 -9.50
CA MET A 170 -23.95 6.27 -9.02
C MET A 170 -24.94 6.20 -10.20
N GLY A 171 -25.12 4.99 -10.75
CA GLY A 171 -26.08 4.68 -11.80
C GLY A 171 -27.43 4.26 -11.25
#